data_AF-A0A1F3VRY3-F1
#
_entry.id   AF-A0A1F3VRY3-F1
#
_cell.length_a   1.000
_cell.length_b   1.000
_cell.length_c   1.000
_cell.angle_alpha   90.00
_cell.angle_beta   90.00
_cell.angle_gamma   90.00
#
_symmetry.space_group_name_H-M   'P 1'
#
loop_
_entity.id
_entity.type
_entity.pdbx_description
1 polymer ?
#
loop_
_entity_poly.entity_id
_entity_poly.type
_entity_poly.pdbx_seq_one_letter_code
_entity_poly.pdbx_strand_id
1 'polypeptide(L)'
;MYAFALQIYCDFSGYSDIARGLGKCMGFDIMINFNLPYFATNPMEFWKRWHISLSTWLRDYLYIPLGGNQKGKIAMCRSLILTMLMGGLWHGAQWTFVVWGAYHGLLLIFYRMAAPFLKALPPIRNRTLANLWFCVKVIFFFHLLCFGWLLFRAQSLSQARQMLPALFRDFPYIFNPLGRPVVIQLLFFSGFFLLVQGYQYFKNDLLAVTRLPFWARWGFYYGMLFGILLFGVHQDSQFIYFQF
;
A
#
# COMPACT_ATOMS: atom_id res chain seq x y z
N MET A 1 12.88 2.64 2.36
CA MET A 1 11.65 2.77 1.56
C MET A 1 10.83 1.48 1.56
N TYR A 2 11.32 0.37 1.00
CA TYR A 2 10.56 -0.90 0.94
C TYR A 2 10.21 -1.50 2.30
N ALA A 3 11.14 -1.47 3.26
CA ALA A 3 10.86 -1.91 4.63
C ALA A 3 9.67 -1.17 5.24
N PHE A 4 9.61 0.16 5.07
CA PHE A 4 8.51 0.97 5.55
C PHE A 4 7.20 0.67 4.80
N ALA A 5 7.24 0.45 3.48
CA ALA A 5 6.05 0.03 2.72
C ALA A 5 5.46 -1.29 3.25
N LEU A 6 6.31 -2.26 3.58
CA LEU A 6 5.85 -3.51 4.21
C LEU A 6 5.32 -3.25 5.62
N GLN A 7 6.04 -2.47 6.41
CA GLN A 7 5.67 -2.13 7.77
C GLN A 7 4.29 -1.47 7.82
N ILE A 8 4.07 -0.37 7.09
CA ILE A 8 2.79 0.36 7.08
C ILE A 8 1.62 -0.54 6.64
N TYR A 9 1.84 -1.41 5.66
CA TYR A 9 0.77 -2.30 5.19
C TYR A 9 0.47 -3.41 6.22
N CYS A 10 1.48 -4.14 6.68
CA CYS A 10 1.28 -5.22 7.63
C CYS A 10 0.68 -4.70 8.95
N ASP A 11 1.12 -3.53 9.41
CA ASP A 11 0.63 -2.92 10.64
C ASP A 11 -0.85 -2.54 10.54
N PHE A 12 -1.23 -1.77 9.51
CA PHE A 12 -2.61 -1.31 9.33
C PHE A 12 -3.56 -2.46 8.95
N SER A 13 -3.11 -3.40 8.11
CA SER A 13 -3.92 -4.54 7.72
C SER A 13 -4.11 -5.50 8.89
N GLY A 14 -3.05 -5.80 9.63
CA GLY A 14 -3.11 -6.67 10.81
C GLY A 14 -4.05 -6.09 11.87
N TYR A 15 -3.91 -4.80 12.20
CA TYR A 15 -4.83 -4.11 13.11
C TYR A 15 -6.28 -4.17 12.62
N SER A 16 -6.51 -3.88 11.33
CA SER A 16 -7.86 -3.92 10.74
C SER A 16 -8.47 -5.32 10.79
N ASP A 17 -7.69 -6.37 10.54
CA ASP A 17 -8.18 -7.76 10.58
C ASP A 17 -8.46 -8.23 12.01
N ILE A 18 -7.68 -7.80 13.00
CA ILE A 18 -7.99 -8.01 14.42
C ILE A 18 -9.33 -7.35 14.77
N ALA A 19 -9.52 -6.08 14.41
CA ALA A 19 -10.77 -5.35 14.65
C ALA A 19 -11.97 -6.04 13.98
N ARG A 20 -11.81 -6.52 12.74
CA ARG A 20 -12.84 -7.29 12.02
C ARG A 20 -13.14 -8.63 12.69
N GLY A 21 -12.12 -9.34 13.18
CA GLY A 21 -12.27 -10.59 13.93
C GLY A 21 -13.07 -10.39 15.21
N LEU A 22 -12.73 -9.36 16.00
CA LEU A 22 -13.47 -8.98 17.20
C LEU A 22 -14.91 -8.57 16.88
N GLY A 23 -15.11 -7.77 15.83
CA GLY A 23 -16.44 -7.40 15.35
C GLY A 23 -17.30 -8.62 15.03
N LYS A 24 -16.74 -9.62 14.33
CA LYS A 24 -17.44 -10.88 14.04
C LYS A 24 -17.82 -11.65 15.30
N CYS A 25 -16.95 -11.70 16.31
CA CYS A 25 -17.27 -12.32 17.61
C CYS A 25 -18.44 -11.61 18.32
N MET A 26 -18.64 -10.32 18.06
CA MET A 26 -19.72 -9.50 18.61
C MET A 26 -20.97 -9.48 17.72
N GLY A 27 -20.99 -10.21 16.59
CA GLY A 27 -22.12 -10.25 15.65
C GLY A 27 -22.14 -9.11 14.62
N PHE A 28 -21.05 -8.33 14.50
CA PHE A 28 -20.91 -7.27 13.50
C PHE A 28 -20.01 -7.69 12.33
N ASP A 29 -20.50 -7.53 11.10
CA ASP A 29 -19.69 -7.68 9.90
C ASP A 29 -19.05 -6.35 9.48
N ILE A 30 -17.83 -6.11 9.95
CA ILE A 30 -17.05 -4.92 9.60
C ILE A 30 -16.44 -5.09 8.20
N MET A 31 -16.54 -4.02 7.40
CA MET A 31 -16.01 -3.98 6.03
C MET A 31 -14.49 -4.26 5.98
N ILE A 32 -14.03 -4.77 4.84
CA ILE A 32 -12.61 -4.97 4.61
C ILE A 32 -11.90 -3.64 4.31
N ASN A 33 -10.70 -3.45 4.86
CA ASN A 33 -9.88 -2.26 4.59
C ASN A 33 -8.78 -2.47 3.56
N PHE A 34 -8.24 -3.68 3.43
CA PHE A 34 -7.13 -3.94 2.52
C PHE A 34 -7.39 -5.17 1.64
N ASN A 35 -7.23 -5.01 0.34
CA ASN A 35 -7.44 -6.08 -0.64
C ASN A 35 -6.29 -6.17 -1.65
N LEU A 36 -5.17 -6.74 -1.19
CA LEU A 36 -3.94 -6.93 -1.97
C LEU A 36 -3.50 -5.62 -2.67
N PRO A 37 -3.36 -4.49 -1.95
CA PRO A 37 -3.14 -3.17 -2.54
C PRO A 37 -1.83 -3.07 -3.34
N TYR A 38 -0.82 -3.87 -2.99
CA TYR A 38 0.46 -3.89 -3.71
C TYR A 38 0.43 -4.67 -5.01
N PHE A 39 -0.68 -5.32 -5.35
CA PHE A 39 -0.96 -5.86 -6.68
C PHE A 39 -1.73 -4.87 -7.58
N ALA A 40 -1.99 -3.64 -7.09
CA ALA A 40 -2.61 -2.61 -7.92
C ALA A 40 -1.70 -2.22 -9.09
N THR A 41 -2.28 -2.01 -10.26
CA THR A 41 -1.53 -1.61 -11.48
C THR A 41 -1.57 -0.12 -11.75
N ASN A 42 -2.35 0.64 -10.97
CA ASN A 42 -2.61 2.05 -11.18
C ASN A 42 -3.20 2.70 -9.91
N PRO A 43 -3.15 4.04 -9.77
CA PRO A 43 -3.59 4.72 -8.55
C PRO A 43 -5.08 4.56 -8.27
N MET A 44 -5.94 4.47 -9.29
CA MET A 44 -7.38 4.28 -9.07
C MET A 44 -7.68 2.90 -8.47
N GLU A 45 -6.98 1.87 -8.94
CA GLU A 45 -7.08 0.52 -8.39
C GLU A 45 -6.54 0.45 -6.96
N PHE A 46 -5.43 1.14 -6.68
CA PHE A 46 -4.86 1.21 -5.33
C PHE A 46 -5.84 1.77 -4.30
N TRP A 47 -6.47 2.91 -4.57
CA TRP A 47 -7.42 3.54 -3.64
C TRP A 47 -8.72 2.74 -3.47
N LYS A 48 -8.98 1.72 -4.31
CA LYS A 48 -10.06 0.74 -4.11
C LYS A 48 -9.63 -0.47 -3.28
N ARG A 49 -8.32 -0.62 -3.02
CA ARG A 49 -7.71 -1.76 -2.33
C ARG A 49 -7.01 -1.36 -1.04
N TRP A 50 -6.70 -0.09 -0.83
CA TRP A 50 -6.01 0.47 0.33
C TRP A 50 -6.99 1.28 1.19
N HIS A 51 -6.97 1.01 2.50
CA HIS A 51 -7.79 1.69 3.51
C HIS A 51 -9.24 1.97 3.03
N ILE A 52 -9.91 0.92 2.56
CA ILE A 52 -11.15 1.02 1.77
C ILE A 52 -12.25 1.80 2.52
N SER A 53 -12.37 1.68 3.84
CA SER A 53 -13.33 2.47 4.62
C SER A 53 -13.10 3.98 4.47
N LEU A 54 -11.87 4.44 4.72
CA LEU A 54 -11.45 5.83 4.56
C LEU A 54 -11.57 6.29 3.11
N SER A 55 -11.07 5.50 2.16
CA SER A 55 -11.13 5.80 0.74
C SER A 55 -12.58 5.97 0.25
N THR A 56 -13.50 5.15 0.77
CA THR A 56 -14.93 5.25 0.51
C THR A 56 -15.52 6.52 1.13
N TRP A 57 -15.16 6.82 2.37
CA TRP A 57 -15.60 8.04 3.05
C TRP A 57 -15.14 9.31 2.33
N LEU A 58 -13.85 9.40 1.98
CA LEU A 58 -13.30 10.53 1.20
C LEU A 58 -14.01 10.68 -0.15
N ARG A 59 -14.35 9.56 -0.80
CA ARG A 59 -15.10 9.58 -2.07
C ARG A 59 -16.50 10.15 -1.88
N ASP A 60 -17.24 9.62 -0.91
CA ASP A 60 -18.67 9.88 -0.77
C ASP A 60 -18.96 11.23 -0.11
N TYR A 61 -18.09 11.66 0.82
CA TYR A 61 -18.30 12.88 1.61
C TYR A 61 -17.44 14.07 1.18
N LEU A 62 -16.39 13.88 0.39
CA LEU A 62 -15.59 14.99 -0.14
C LEU A 62 -15.62 15.03 -1.67
N TYR A 63 -15.18 13.97 -2.33
CA TYR A 63 -14.98 13.99 -3.79
C TYR A 63 -16.27 14.22 -4.57
N ILE A 64 -17.33 13.46 -4.25
CA ILE A 64 -18.64 13.60 -4.92
C ILE A 64 -19.26 14.98 -4.65
N PRO A 65 -19.36 15.45 -3.38
CA PRO A 65 -19.88 16.79 -3.08
C PRO A 65 -19.11 17.94 -3.75
N LEU A 66 -17.78 17.81 -3.93
CA LEU A 66 -16.96 18.82 -4.61
C LEU A 66 -17.18 18.90 -6.14
N GLY A 67 -18.04 18.03 -6.70
CA GLY A 67 -18.41 17.99 -8.11
C GLY A 67 -18.01 16.70 -8.83
N GLY A 68 -17.17 15.87 -8.21
CA GLY A 68 -16.75 14.56 -8.71
C GLY A 68 -16.37 14.60 -10.19
N ASN A 69 -17.09 13.84 -11.01
CA ASN A 69 -16.89 13.79 -12.48
C ASN A 69 -17.95 14.53 -13.28
N GLN A 70 -18.89 15.19 -12.60
CA GLN A 70 -20.14 15.63 -13.23
C GLN A 70 -19.97 16.94 -13.99
N LYS A 71 -18.97 17.76 -13.63
CA LYS A 71 -18.75 19.12 -14.18
C LYS A 71 -17.52 19.21 -15.10
N GLY A 72 -17.19 18.12 -15.80
CA GLY A 72 -16.07 18.07 -16.74
C GLY A 72 -14.68 17.89 -16.11
N LYS A 73 -13.64 17.95 -16.94
CA LYS A 73 -12.25 17.60 -16.57
C LYS A 73 -11.66 18.52 -15.50
N ILE A 74 -11.89 19.83 -15.58
CA ILE A 74 -11.34 20.80 -14.61
C ILE A 74 -11.93 20.57 -13.22
N ALA A 75 -13.26 20.39 -13.13
CA ALA A 75 -13.91 20.10 -11.87
C ALA A 75 -13.40 18.79 -11.26
N MET A 76 -13.26 17.73 -12.08
CA MET A 76 -12.66 16.47 -11.65
C MET A 76 -11.25 16.64 -11.09
N CYS A 77 -10.37 17.36 -11.79
CA CYS A 77 -9.00 17.59 -11.32
C CYS A 77 -9.01 18.34 -9.98
N ARG A 78 -9.80 19.40 -9.86
CA ARG A 78 -9.95 20.16 -8.62
C ARG A 78 -10.48 19.28 -7.49
N SER A 79 -11.54 18.51 -7.71
CA SER A 79 -12.11 17.62 -6.71
C SER A 79 -11.10 16.56 -6.26
N LEU A 80 -10.35 15.94 -7.18
CA LEU A 80 -9.32 14.95 -6.84
C LEU A 80 -8.21 15.54 -5.97
N ILE A 81 -7.66 16.70 -6.35
CA ILE A 81 -6.59 17.36 -5.59
C ILE A 81 -7.09 17.79 -4.22
N LEU A 82 -8.25 18.45 -4.13
CA LEU A 82 -8.80 18.88 -2.86
C LEU A 82 -9.11 17.69 -1.94
N THR A 83 -9.73 16.62 -2.45
CA THR A 83 -9.99 15.42 -1.66
C THR A 83 -8.69 14.81 -1.12
N MET A 84 -7.63 14.71 -1.93
CA MET A 84 -6.38 14.11 -1.48
C MET A 84 -5.56 15.02 -0.55
N LEU A 85 -5.60 16.35 -0.75
CA LEU A 85 -5.01 17.31 0.20
C LEU A 85 -5.68 17.24 1.56
N MET A 86 -7.02 17.21 1.59
CA MET A 86 -7.78 17.05 2.84
C MET A 86 -7.53 15.67 3.47
N GLY A 87 -7.45 14.61 2.66
CA GLY A 87 -7.06 13.28 3.13
C GLY A 87 -5.65 13.25 3.73
N GLY A 88 -4.70 13.98 3.14
CA GLY A 88 -3.38 14.19 3.73
C GLY A 88 -3.45 14.90 5.08
N LEU A 89 -4.15 16.04 5.15
CA LEU A 89 -4.32 16.79 6.40
C LEU A 89 -5.04 15.99 7.50
N TRP A 90 -5.91 15.05 7.14
CA TRP A 90 -6.54 14.13 8.10
C TRP A 90 -5.53 13.24 8.82
N HIS A 91 -4.40 12.91 8.19
CA HIS A 91 -3.33 12.13 8.82
C HIS A 91 -2.44 12.94 9.77
N GLY A 92 -2.42 14.27 9.65
CA GLY A 92 -1.66 15.13 10.55
C GLY A 92 -1.39 16.53 9.97
N ALA A 93 -0.97 17.45 10.83
CA ALA A 93 -0.76 18.86 10.47
C ALA A 93 0.61 19.16 9.81
N GLN A 94 1.46 18.15 9.62
CA GLN A 94 2.78 18.34 9.00
C GLN A 94 2.67 18.58 7.48
N TRP A 95 3.53 19.45 6.95
CA TRP A 95 3.59 19.73 5.51
C TRP A 95 3.90 18.50 4.65
N THR A 96 4.58 17.49 5.21
CA THR A 96 4.85 16.21 4.54
C THR A 96 3.56 15.51 4.13
N PHE A 97 2.50 15.57 4.95
CA PHE A 97 1.19 15.01 4.62
C PHE A 97 0.44 15.81 3.55
N VAL A 98 0.59 17.13 3.54
CA VAL A 98 0.03 17.98 2.46
C VAL A 98 0.68 17.63 1.12
N VAL A 99 2.01 17.52 1.11
CA VAL A 99 2.77 17.12 -0.10
C VAL A 99 2.43 15.69 -0.52
N TRP A 100 2.26 14.78 0.43
CA TRP A 100 1.79 13.42 0.17
C TRP A 100 0.39 13.40 -0.47
N GLY A 101 -0.55 14.18 0.07
CA GLY A 101 -1.89 14.34 -0.51
C GLY A 101 -1.85 14.92 -1.92
N ALA A 102 -1.05 15.96 -2.14
CA ALA A 102 -0.82 16.54 -3.46
C ALA A 102 -0.25 15.49 -4.44
N TYR A 103 0.74 14.71 -4.00
CA TYR A 103 1.36 13.64 -4.78
C TYR A 103 0.32 12.61 -5.26
N HIS A 104 -0.51 12.08 -4.35
CA HIS A 104 -1.55 11.12 -4.71
C HIS A 104 -2.66 11.72 -5.57
N GLY A 105 -3.04 12.98 -5.34
CA GLY A 105 -3.98 13.71 -6.19
C GLY A 105 -3.47 13.87 -7.62
N LEU A 106 -2.19 14.22 -7.79
CA LEU A 106 -1.54 14.33 -9.10
C LEU A 106 -1.45 12.96 -9.79
N LEU A 107 -1.06 11.90 -9.08
CA LEU A 107 -1.06 10.55 -9.65
C LEU A 107 -2.44 10.15 -10.20
N LEU A 108 -3.51 10.44 -9.48
CA LEU A 108 -4.88 10.18 -9.92
C LEU A 108 -5.27 11.00 -11.14
N ILE A 109 -4.92 12.29 -11.17
CA ILE A 109 -5.17 13.16 -12.33
C ILE A 109 -4.43 12.63 -13.56
N PHE A 110 -3.12 12.40 -13.45
CA PHE A 110 -2.30 11.94 -14.56
C PHE A 110 -2.81 10.61 -15.11
N TYR A 111 -3.10 9.64 -14.24
CA TYR A 111 -3.68 8.38 -14.67
C TYR A 111 -5.03 8.58 -15.37
N ARG A 112 -5.88 9.48 -14.88
CA ARG A 112 -7.20 9.73 -15.46
C ARG A 112 -7.13 10.42 -16.81
N MET A 113 -6.17 11.32 -17.00
CA MET A 113 -5.90 11.96 -18.29
C MET A 113 -5.28 10.99 -19.30
N ALA A 114 -4.42 10.07 -18.84
CA ALA A 114 -3.80 9.04 -19.67
C ALA A 114 -4.75 7.88 -20.00
N ALA A 115 -5.77 7.61 -19.18
CA ALA A 115 -6.63 6.43 -19.30
C ALA A 115 -7.28 6.24 -20.69
N PRO A 116 -7.76 7.27 -21.41
CA PRO A 116 -8.28 7.09 -22.77
C PRO A 116 -7.22 6.60 -23.75
N PHE A 117 -5.99 7.13 -23.66
CA PHE A 117 -4.87 6.72 -24.52
C PHE A 117 -4.41 5.30 -24.19
N LEU A 118 -4.33 4.96 -22.91
CA LEU A 118 -3.97 3.61 -22.46
C LEU A 118 -4.99 2.56 -22.91
N LYS A 119 -6.28 2.91 -22.98
CA LYS A 119 -7.34 2.03 -23.49
C LYS A 119 -7.34 1.88 -25.01
N ALA A 120 -6.77 2.84 -25.74
CA ALA A 120 -6.66 2.78 -27.20
C ALA A 120 -5.51 1.88 -27.68
N LEU A 121 -4.59 1.49 -26.78
CA LEU A 121 -3.50 0.57 -27.10
C LEU A 121 -4.08 -0.82 -27.46
N PRO A 122 -3.53 -1.50 -28.49
CA PRO A 122 -4.00 -2.81 -28.88
C PRO A 122 -3.81 -3.81 -27.73
N PRO A 123 -4.78 -4.71 -27.50
CA PRO A 123 -4.67 -5.71 -26.45
C PRO A 123 -3.52 -6.69 -26.75
N ILE A 124 -2.72 -6.98 -25.73
CA ILE A 124 -1.67 -8.00 -25.82
C ILE A 124 -2.33 -9.38 -25.87
N ARG A 125 -2.36 -10.00 -27.06
CA ARG A 125 -3.00 -11.31 -27.27
C ARG A 125 -2.21 -12.48 -26.68
N ASN A 126 -0.88 -12.38 -26.64
CA ASN A 126 -0.03 -13.43 -26.08
C ASN A 126 -0.14 -13.44 -24.54
N ARG A 127 -0.58 -14.56 -23.97
CA ARG A 127 -0.81 -14.70 -22.53
C ARG A 127 0.46 -14.47 -21.68
N THR A 128 1.60 -14.99 -22.11
CA THR A 128 2.88 -14.82 -21.41
C THR A 128 3.29 -13.36 -21.40
N LEU A 129 3.18 -12.68 -22.54
CA LEU A 129 3.48 -11.26 -22.65
C LEU A 129 2.50 -10.40 -21.84
N ALA A 130 1.22 -10.76 -21.80
CA ALA A 130 0.22 -10.07 -21.00
C ALA A 130 0.50 -10.19 -19.49
N ASN A 131 0.91 -11.38 -19.03
CA ASN A 131 1.32 -11.60 -17.64
C ASN A 131 2.58 -10.82 -17.29
N LEU A 132 3.59 -10.83 -18.17
CA LEU A 132 4.80 -10.03 -17.97
C LEU A 132 4.46 -8.54 -17.89
N TRP A 133 3.61 -8.05 -18.79
CA TRP A 133 3.15 -6.67 -18.78
C TRP A 133 2.37 -6.29 -17.52
N PHE A 134 1.56 -7.22 -16.99
CA PHE A 134 0.91 -7.04 -15.69
C PHE A 134 1.94 -6.86 -14.58
N CYS A 135 2.95 -7.74 -14.50
CA CYS A 135 4.03 -7.62 -13.51
C CYS A 135 4.77 -6.29 -13.64
N VAL A 136 5.10 -5.86 -14.85
CA VAL A 136 5.73 -4.56 -15.10
C VAL A 136 4.89 -3.41 -14.56
N LYS A 137 3.57 -3.40 -14.81
CA LYS A 137 2.66 -2.36 -14.27
C LYS A 137 2.61 -2.38 -12.74
N VAL A 138 2.51 -3.56 -12.13
CA VAL A 138 2.51 -3.70 -10.67
C VAL A 138 3.81 -3.18 -10.08
N ILE A 139 4.95 -3.61 -10.59
CA ILE A 139 6.28 -3.18 -10.12
C ILE A 139 6.42 -1.66 -10.30
N PHE A 140 6.15 -1.14 -11.49
CA PHE A 140 6.25 0.29 -11.77
C PHE A 140 5.38 1.11 -10.81
N PHE A 141 4.11 0.74 -10.67
CA PHE A 141 3.20 1.46 -9.80
C PHE A 141 3.55 1.31 -8.31
N PHE A 142 4.04 0.15 -7.88
CA PHE A 142 4.54 -0.06 -6.52
C PHE A 142 5.70 0.87 -6.17
N HIS A 143 6.60 1.19 -7.12
CA HIS A 143 7.66 2.16 -6.89
C HIS A 143 7.13 3.59 -6.73
N LEU A 144 6.09 3.97 -7.49
CA LEU A 144 5.38 5.24 -7.27
C LEU A 144 4.75 5.29 -5.87
N LEU A 145 4.08 4.22 -5.44
CA LEU A 145 3.57 4.15 -4.07
C LEU A 145 4.66 4.28 -3.02
N CYS A 146 5.79 3.61 -3.21
CA CYS A 146 6.93 3.68 -2.31
C CYS A 146 7.49 5.10 -2.18
N PHE A 147 7.47 5.89 -3.25
CA PHE A 147 7.81 7.31 -3.19
C PHE A 147 6.81 8.11 -2.34
N GLY A 148 5.51 7.83 -2.49
CA GLY A 148 4.48 8.35 -1.58
C GLY A 148 4.78 7.99 -0.13
N TRP A 149 5.11 6.73 0.16
CA TRP A 149 5.46 6.28 1.51
C TRP A 149 6.72 6.94 2.08
N LEU A 150 7.67 7.34 1.24
CA LEU A 150 8.81 8.14 1.68
C LEU A 150 8.36 9.50 2.23
N LEU A 151 7.45 10.19 1.52
CA LEU A 151 6.88 11.45 1.98
C LEU A 151 6.08 11.27 3.26
N PHE A 152 5.31 10.20 3.36
CA PHE A 152 4.50 9.88 4.53
C PHE A 152 5.35 9.55 5.77
N ARG A 153 6.52 8.90 5.57
CA ARG A 153 7.43 8.54 6.67
C ARG A 153 8.24 9.73 7.20
N ALA A 154 8.54 10.69 6.33
CA ALA A 154 9.41 11.80 6.66
C ALA A 154 8.78 12.69 7.75
N GLN A 155 9.56 13.04 8.76
CA GLN A 155 9.18 13.91 9.87
C GLN A 155 9.30 15.40 9.53
N SER A 156 9.90 15.73 8.38
CA SER A 156 9.96 17.10 7.86
C SER A 156 10.25 17.11 6.36
N LEU A 157 9.94 18.24 5.70
CA LEU A 157 10.30 18.44 4.29
C LEU A 157 11.81 18.44 4.07
N SER A 158 12.59 18.92 5.06
CA SER A 158 14.05 18.88 5.02
C SER A 158 14.55 17.43 4.99
N GLN A 159 14.02 16.58 5.87
CA GLN A 159 14.36 15.16 5.90
C GLN A 159 13.95 14.47 4.58
N ALA A 160 12.73 14.71 4.08
CA ALA A 160 12.29 14.16 2.80
C ALA A 160 13.26 14.52 1.66
N ARG A 161 13.71 15.79 1.61
CA ARG A 161 14.70 16.26 0.62
C ARG A 161 16.06 15.57 0.76
N GLN A 162 16.50 15.26 1.98
CA GLN A 162 17.75 14.52 2.23
C GLN A 162 17.64 13.04 1.85
N MET A 163 16.46 12.44 2.02
CA MET A 163 16.23 11.03 1.68
C MET A 163 16.27 10.77 0.17
N LEU A 164 15.87 11.73 -0.66
CA LEU A 164 15.84 11.58 -2.13
C LEU A 164 17.21 11.24 -2.76
N PRO A 165 18.28 12.04 -2.57
CA PRO A 165 19.59 11.70 -3.11
C PRO A 165 20.19 10.46 -2.45
N ALA A 166 19.86 10.19 -1.18
CA ALA A 166 20.31 8.99 -0.46
C ALA A 166 19.84 7.69 -1.12
N LEU A 167 18.69 7.68 -1.81
CA LEU A 167 18.20 6.52 -2.57
C LEU A 167 19.21 6.03 -3.62
N PHE A 168 19.97 6.96 -4.21
CA PHE A 168 20.94 6.65 -5.26
C PHE A 168 22.37 6.59 -4.70
N ARG A 169 22.73 7.54 -3.83
CA ARG A 169 24.08 7.64 -3.28
C ARG A 169 24.42 6.47 -2.37
N ASP A 170 23.48 6.05 -1.53
CA ASP A 170 23.73 5.07 -0.49
C ASP A 170 23.38 3.65 -0.96
N PHE A 171 23.06 3.47 -2.25
CA PHE A 171 22.81 2.15 -2.84
C PHE A 171 23.97 1.16 -2.63
N PRO A 172 25.26 1.53 -2.76
CA PRO A 172 26.37 0.61 -2.48
C PRO A 172 26.42 0.10 -1.03
N TYR A 173 25.79 0.82 -0.08
CA TYR A 173 25.73 0.41 1.33
C TYR A 173 25.01 -0.92 1.50
N ILE A 174 24.14 -1.33 0.58
CA ILE A 174 23.43 -2.61 0.67
C ILE A 174 24.36 -3.83 0.50
N PHE A 175 25.53 -3.64 -0.11
CA PHE A 175 26.50 -4.71 -0.36
C PHE A 175 27.62 -4.78 0.69
N ASN A 176 27.70 -3.81 1.60
CA ASN A 176 28.72 -3.82 2.63
C ASN A 176 28.34 -4.75 3.81
N PRO A 177 29.29 -5.13 4.69
CA PRO A 177 29.01 -6.04 5.81
C PRO A 177 27.96 -5.54 6.81
N LEU A 178 27.75 -4.22 6.91
CA LEU A 178 26.78 -3.61 7.82
C LEU A 178 25.36 -3.60 7.25
N GLY A 179 25.21 -3.41 5.94
CA GLY A 179 23.93 -3.35 5.23
C GLY A 179 23.43 -4.72 4.79
N ARG A 180 24.34 -5.67 4.49
CA ARG A 180 23.97 -7.00 4.02
C ARG A 180 22.99 -7.74 4.97
N PRO A 181 23.17 -7.76 6.30
CA PRO A 181 22.20 -8.38 7.21
C PRO A 181 20.80 -7.76 7.12
N VAL A 182 20.72 -6.43 7.01
CA VAL A 182 19.45 -5.69 6.88
C VAL A 182 18.74 -6.05 5.58
N VAL A 183 19.49 -6.16 4.48
CA VAL A 183 18.95 -6.56 3.17
C VAL A 183 18.46 -7.99 3.20
N ILE A 184 19.20 -8.91 3.81
CA ILE A 184 18.79 -10.32 3.95
C ILE A 184 17.50 -10.41 4.76
N GLN A 185 17.39 -9.70 5.89
CA GLN A 185 16.16 -9.66 6.67
C GLN A 185 14.99 -9.09 5.86
N LEU A 186 15.21 -7.99 5.15
CA LEU A 186 14.19 -7.39 4.29
C LEU A 186 13.73 -8.37 3.20
N LEU A 187 14.65 -9.06 2.52
CA LEU A 187 14.34 -10.06 1.50
C LEU A 187 13.61 -11.27 2.08
N PHE A 188 13.99 -11.72 3.28
CA PHE A 188 13.33 -12.82 3.97
C PHE A 188 11.86 -12.48 4.29
N PHE A 189 11.62 -11.36 4.99
CA PHE A 189 10.26 -10.96 5.36
C PHE A 189 9.42 -10.55 4.16
N SER A 190 9.98 -9.80 3.21
CA SER A 190 9.28 -9.42 1.99
C SER A 190 8.97 -10.61 1.10
N GLY A 191 9.89 -11.57 0.99
CA GLY A 191 9.68 -12.82 0.25
C GLY A 191 8.55 -13.63 0.85
N PHE A 192 8.56 -13.86 2.16
CA PHE A 192 7.46 -14.54 2.85
C PHE A 192 6.12 -13.83 2.65
N PHE A 193 6.10 -12.52 2.86
CA PHE A 193 4.91 -11.69 2.64
C PHE A 193 4.37 -11.79 1.20
N LEU A 194 5.25 -11.68 0.19
CA LEU A 194 4.88 -11.78 -1.22
C LEU A 194 4.40 -13.18 -1.60
N LEU A 195 4.95 -14.25 -0.99
CA LEU A 195 4.47 -15.61 -1.19
C LEU A 195 3.03 -15.77 -0.70
N VAL A 196 2.73 -15.29 0.51
CA VAL A 196 1.37 -15.33 1.08
C VAL A 196 0.40 -14.51 0.23
N GLN A 197 0.76 -13.27 -0.08
CA GLN A 197 -0.09 -12.36 -0.85
C GLN A 197 -0.27 -12.82 -2.29
N GLY A 198 0.77 -13.40 -2.89
CA GLY A 198 0.70 -14.03 -4.22
C GLY A 198 -0.24 -15.21 -4.22
N TYR A 199 -0.18 -16.08 -3.21
CA TYR A 199 -1.12 -17.20 -3.06
C TYR A 199 -2.57 -16.71 -2.91
N GLN A 200 -2.81 -15.71 -2.06
CA GLN A 200 -4.13 -15.07 -1.92
C GLN A 200 -4.62 -14.44 -3.24
N TYR A 201 -3.73 -13.78 -3.99
CA TYR A 201 -4.02 -13.20 -5.30
C TYR A 201 -4.44 -14.27 -6.31
N PHE A 202 -3.65 -15.34 -6.46
CA PHE A 202 -3.94 -16.41 -7.42
C PHE A 202 -5.21 -17.20 -7.08
N LYS A 203 -5.53 -17.35 -5.79
CA LYS A 203 -6.78 -17.97 -5.33
C LYS A 203 -7.97 -17.01 -5.34
N ASN A 204 -7.74 -15.71 -5.53
CA ASN A 204 -8.73 -14.65 -5.37
C ASN A 204 -9.50 -14.77 -4.03
N ASP A 205 -8.76 -15.09 -2.97
CA ASP A 205 -9.32 -15.36 -1.65
C ASP A 205 -8.32 -14.95 -0.57
N LEU A 206 -8.67 -13.94 0.21
CA LEU A 206 -7.84 -13.43 1.29
C LEU A 206 -7.72 -14.43 2.44
N LEU A 207 -8.68 -15.34 2.59
CA LEU A 207 -8.67 -16.40 3.59
C LEU A 207 -8.05 -17.70 3.04
N ALA A 208 -7.43 -17.68 1.86
CA ALA A 208 -6.91 -18.90 1.21
C ALA A 208 -5.98 -19.73 2.11
N VAL A 209 -5.19 -19.08 2.97
CA VAL A 209 -4.28 -19.74 3.91
C VAL A 209 -5.05 -20.53 4.99
N THR A 210 -6.20 -20.04 5.44
CA THR A 210 -7.03 -20.73 6.46
C THR A 210 -7.77 -21.94 5.90
N ARG A 211 -7.80 -22.07 4.57
CA ARG A 211 -8.41 -23.17 3.81
C ARG A 211 -7.39 -24.21 3.34
N LEU A 212 -6.12 -24.08 3.73
CA LEU A 212 -5.10 -25.10 3.47
C LEU A 212 -5.43 -26.44 4.18
N PRO A 213 -4.91 -27.58 3.68
CA PRO A 213 -5.05 -28.85 4.38
C PRO A 213 -4.48 -28.76 5.80
N PHE A 214 -5.06 -29.54 6.72
CA PHE A 214 -4.83 -29.44 8.16
C PHE A 214 -3.36 -29.24 8.55
N TRP A 215 -2.47 -30.10 8.07
CA TRP A 215 -1.03 -30.07 8.37
C TRP A 215 -0.36 -28.77 7.89
N ALA A 216 -0.67 -28.32 6.68
CA ALA A 216 -0.09 -27.10 6.11
C ALA A 216 -0.61 -25.84 6.82
N ARG A 217 -1.91 -25.83 7.16
CA ARG A 217 -2.52 -24.70 7.90
C ARG A 217 -1.94 -24.55 9.30
N TRP A 218 -1.86 -25.64 10.07
CA TRP A 218 -1.28 -25.60 11.40
C TRP A 218 0.23 -25.35 11.37
N GLY A 219 0.94 -25.93 10.41
CA GLY A 219 2.35 -25.60 10.16
C GLY A 219 2.57 -24.11 9.90
N PHE A 220 1.69 -23.49 9.11
CA PHE A 220 1.72 -22.04 8.89
C PHE A 220 1.47 -21.25 10.18
N TYR A 221 0.46 -21.62 10.98
CA TYR A 221 0.16 -20.93 12.25
C TYR A 221 1.28 -21.07 13.27
N TYR A 222 1.84 -22.26 13.45
CA TYR A 222 2.98 -22.46 14.34
C TYR A 222 4.23 -21.75 13.83
N GLY A 223 4.47 -21.75 12.51
CA GLY A 223 5.56 -20.99 11.89
C GLY A 223 5.43 -19.48 12.14
N MET A 224 4.22 -18.93 12.01
CA MET A 224 3.93 -17.54 12.33
C MET A 224 4.16 -17.23 13.82
N LEU A 225 3.64 -18.08 14.71
CA LEU A 225 3.83 -17.92 16.16
C LEU A 225 5.31 -17.94 16.54
N PHE A 226 6.05 -18.92 16.02
CA PHE A 226 7.49 -19.04 16.27
C PHE A 226 8.27 -17.86 15.68
N GLY A 227 7.87 -17.38 14.49
CA GLY A 227 8.43 -16.17 13.90
C GLY A 227 8.22 -14.93 14.77
N ILE A 228 7.05 -14.77 15.37
CA ILE A 228 6.77 -13.68 16.32
C ILE A 228 7.63 -13.83 17.58
N LEU A 229 7.79 -15.04 18.12
CA LEU A 229 8.61 -15.25 19.32
C LEU A 229 10.10 -14.97 19.07
N LEU A 230 10.63 -15.39 17.92
CA LEU A 230 12.04 -15.21 17.58
C LEU A 230 12.39 -13.80 17.10
N PHE A 231 11.54 -13.19 16.27
CA PHE A 231 11.83 -11.94 15.58
C PHE A 231 10.95 -10.76 16.01
N GLY A 232 10.05 -10.97 16.98
CA GLY A 232 9.20 -9.93 17.53
C GLY A 232 10.01 -8.82 18.19
N VAL A 233 9.48 -7.60 18.13
CA VAL A 233 10.04 -6.46 18.87
C VAL A 233 9.57 -6.61 20.32
N HIS A 234 10.51 -6.94 21.21
CA HIS A 234 10.25 -7.16 22.65
C HIS A 234 10.44 -5.90 23.50
N GLN A 235 10.70 -4.75 22.85
CA GLN A 235 10.83 -3.45 23.49
C GLN A 235 9.56 -2.62 23.24
N ASP A 236 9.27 -1.70 24.15
CA ASP A 236 8.14 -0.78 24.02
C ASP A 236 8.27 0.03 22.73
N SER A 237 7.42 -0.30 21.75
CA SER A 237 7.34 0.39 20.48
C SER A 237 5.89 0.70 20.17
N GLN A 238 5.61 1.95 19.79
CA GLN A 238 4.27 2.37 19.41
C GLN A 238 3.95 1.90 17.99
N PHE A 239 2.73 1.41 17.78
CA PHE A 239 2.19 1.15 16.44
C PHE A 239 2.32 2.40 15.56
N ILE A 240 2.59 2.21 14.27
CA ILE A 240 2.74 3.33 13.32
C ILE A 240 1.50 4.22 13.34
N TYR A 241 0.32 3.62 13.53
CA TYR A 241 -0.95 4.32 13.62
C TYR A 241 -0.98 5.46 14.66
N PHE A 242 -0.21 5.34 15.76
CA PHE A 242 -0.17 6.34 16.84
C PHE A 242 0.98 7.35 16.72
N GLN A 243 1.80 7.26 15.68
CA GLN A 243 3.00 8.10 15.52
C GLN A 243 2.79 9.34 14.65
N PHE A 244 1.56 9.61 14.20
CA PHE A 244 1.21 10.71 13.30
C PHE A 244 0.21 11.67 13.91
#